data_AF-A0A559IZK9-F1
#
_entry.id   AF-A0A559IZK9-F1
#
_cell.length_a   1.000
_cell.length_b   1.000
_cell.length_c   1.000
_cell.angle_alpha   90.00
_cell.angle_beta   90.00
_cell.angle_gamma   90.00
#
_symmetry.space_group_name_H-M   'P 1'
#
loop_
_entity.id
_entity.type
_entity.pdbx_description
1 polymer ?
#
loop_
_entity_poly.entity_id
_entity_poly.type
_entity_poly.pdbx_seq_one_letter_code
_entity_poly.pdbx_strand_id
1 'polypeptide(L)'
;MEITFCTHDLEKKFNEIKEFCDEYGILISYDNKEKFYNEFIKISKETELVVLLPGESAIFSLTERTNFLEFHNLINDAKNGKIVNDSKFISSNRVLVYTDCHEKYELDFIPVDELKITDIWNSKKITVSLRNGLNCYSLRLTMDRLYDKYFPPLLESDLFIEITSSETIEEESIDAIVQAFIFELGTSLGLNLYTPNRQNFIGEDIEEDEFNDDPIRLRPLLQGKGLSDVINIYNSANEIRDPEFLILMYTKVIEYVSQTVLRKEMVDSITKKLHSPTSLKPDANFILELEKLYDEHKLRTKDSQAIKLTIETCCDIMDLVSFAPPFLKKIKKFDLSSSKEERSKCLEELASAISDTRNRIAHAKTNYRLKGYECPEDQLGDFATCLKTVASQIIRWFARQSEESRII
;
A
#
# COMPACT_ATOMS: atom_id res chain seq x y z
N MET A 1 -15.31 28.21 -37.79
CA MET A 1 -15.68 26.96 -37.11
C MET A 1 -16.79 27.30 -36.13
N GLU A 2 -17.99 26.83 -36.40
CA GLU A 2 -19.19 27.21 -35.63
C GLU A 2 -19.49 26.08 -34.64
N ILE A 3 -19.49 26.39 -33.34
CA ILE A 3 -19.67 25.40 -32.27
C ILE A 3 -21.15 25.32 -31.93
N THR A 4 -21.70 24.12 -31.90
CA THR A 4 -23.09 23.86 -31.52
C THR A 4 -23.13 22.97 -30.28
N PHE A 5 -24.07 23.26 -29.37
CA PHE A 5 -24.17 22.56 -28.09
C PHE A 5 -25.45 21.72 -28.03
N CYS A 6 -25.36 20.53 -27.43
CA CYS A 6 -26.54 19.70 -27.19
C CYS A 6 -27.52 20.33 -26.18
N THR A 7 -27.02 21.16 -25.25
CA THR A 7 -27.83 21.83 -24.22
C THR A 7 -27.22 23.19 -23.84
N HIS A 8 -28.04 24.10 -23.32
CA HIS A 8 -27.57 25.39 -22.79
C HIS A 8 -26.64 25.23 -21.57
N ASP A 9 -26.78 24.16 -20.79
CA ASP A 9 -25.88 23.84 -19.67
C ASP A 9 -24.44 23.59 -20.17
N LEU A 10 -24.30 22.85 -21.28
CA LEU A 10 -23.00 22.57 -21.89
C LEU A 10 -22.35 23.83 -22.46
N GLU A 11 -23.14 24.74 -23.02
CA GLU A 11 -22.65 26.05 -23.50
C GLU A 11 -22.07 26.88 -22.34
N LYS A 12 -22.76 26.91 -21.19
CA LYS A 12 -22.25 27.59 -20.00
C LYS A 12 -20.93 26.98 -19.51
N LYS A 13 -20.88 25.65 -19.36
CA LYS A 13 -19.67 24.92 -18.95
C LYS A 13 -18.51 25.13 -19.92
N PHE A 14 -18.81 25.23 -21.22
CA PHE A 14 -17.82 25.47 -22.26
C PHE A 14 -17.18 26.84 -22.11
N ASN A 15 -17.99 27.88 -21.88
CA ASN A 15 -17.48 29.22 -21.63
C ASN A 15 -16.62 29.26 -20.35
N GLU A 16 -17.04 28.58 -19.28
CA GLU A 16 -16.24 28.46 -18.05
C GLU A 16 -14.89 27.77 -18.29
N ILE A 17 -14.86 26.68 -19.08
CA ILE A 17 -13.62 26.00 -19.47
C ILE A 17 -12.73 26.94 -20.28
N LYS A 18 -13.30 27.64 -21.26
CA LYS A 18 -12.54 28.52 -22.15
C LYS A 18 -11.92 29.69 -21.40
N GLU A 19 -12.70 30.36 -20.56
CA GLU A 19 -12.21 31.45 -19.70
C GLU A 19 -11.07 30.96 -18.81
N PHE A 20 -11.21 29.77 -18.21
CA PHE A 20 -10.15 29.17 -17.41
C PHE A 20 -8.88 28.87 -18.24
N CYS A 21 -9.04 28.26 -19.42
CA CYS A 21 -7.90 27.94 -20.28
C CYS A 21 -7.16 29.20 -20.74
N ASP A 22 -7.89 30.25 -21.13
CA ASP A 22 -7.35 31.54 -21.55
C ASP A 22 -6.59 32.23 -20.39
N GLU A 23 -7.11 32.16 -19.16
CA GLU A 23 -6.49 32.74 -17.96
C GLU A 23 -5.13 32.10 -17.62
N TYR A 24 -5.04 30.77 -17.75
CA TYR A 24 -3.89 29.98 -17.33
C TYR A 24 -2.98 29.51 -18.47
N GLY A 25 -3.27 29.91 -19.71
CA GLY A 25 -2.47 29.56 -20.89
C GLY A 25 -2.52 28.07 -21.25
N ILE A 26 -3.64 27.40 -20.96
CA ILE A 26 -3.87 26.00 -21.31
C ILE A 26 -4.42 25.95 -22.73
N LEU A 27 -3.87 25.08 -23.58
CA LEU A 27 -4.37 24.89 -24.94
C LEU A 27 -5.27 23.66 -24.98
N ILE A 28 -6.43 23.81 -25.61
CA ILE A 28 -7.38 22.71 -25.82
C ILE A 28 -7.64 22.50 -27.31
N SER A 29 -7.68 21.24 -27.73
CA SER A 29 -8.08 20.81 -29.07
C SER A 29 -9.17 19.76 -28.98
N TYR A 30 -10.03 19.69 -30.00
CA TYR A 30 -11.16 18.77 -30.04
C TYR A 30 -10.83 17.65 -31.03
N ASP A 31 -10.75 16.40 -30.56
CA ASP A 31 -10.60 15.27 -31.46
C ASP A 31 -11.99 14.84 -31.98
N ASN A 32 -12.38 15.37 -33.14
CA ASN A 32 -13.60 14.96 -33.81
C ASN A 32 -13.27 13.85 -34.82
N LYS A 33 -13.49 12.60 -34.40
CA LYS A 33 -13.53 11.44 -35.31
C LYS A 33 -14.61 11.60 -36.41
N GLU A 34 -15.63 12.43 -36.17
CA GLU A 34 -16.61 12.86 -37.15
C GLU A 34 -16.29 14.26 -37.69
N LYS A 35 -15.25 14.37 -38.54
CA LYS A 35 -15.21 15.50 -39.49
C LYS A 35 -16.33 15.29 -40.50
N PHE A 36 -17.53 15.79 -40.18
CA PHE A 36 -18.49 16.07 -41.23
C PHE A 36 -17.85 17.08 -42.18
N TYR A 37 -18.12 16.94 -43.48
CA TYR A 37 -17.61 17.82 -44.54
C TYR A 37 -18.04 19.30 -44.41
N ASN A 38 -18.61 19.71 -43.27
CA ASN A 38 -19.12 21.04 -42.96
C ASN A 38 -18.55 21.52 -41.60
N GLU A 39 -18.25 22.82 -41.52
CA GLU A 39 -17.44 23.57 -40.53
C GLU A 39 -17.95 23.62 -39.07
N PHE A 40 -18.75 22.64 -38.62
CA PHE A 40 -19.43 22.64 -37.33
C PHE A 40 -18.86 21.60 -36.36
N ILE A 41 -18.55 22.01 -35.13
CA ILE A 41 -18.22 21.10 -34.03
C ILE A 41 -19.44 21.00 -33.12
N LYS A 42 -19.93 19.78 -32.87
CA LYS A 42 -20.99 19.53 -31.89
C LYS A 42 -20.39 19.04 -30.59
N ILE A 43 -20.60 19.78 -29.50
CA ILE A 43 -20.07 19.43 -28.17
C ILE A 43 -21.14 18.68 -27.37
N SER A 44 -20.77 17.47 -26.93
CA SER A 44 -21.51 16.65 -25.97
C SER A 44 -20.68 16.44 -24.70
N LYS A 45 -21.23 15.70 -23.73
CA LYS A 45 -20.51 15.39 -22.48
C LYS A 45 -19.30 14.48 -22.73
N GLU A 46 -19.38 13.67 -23.77
CA GLU A 46 -18.43 12.63 -24.18
C GLU A 46 -17.43 13.13 -25.22
N THR A 47 -17.50 14.41 -25.63
CA THR A 47 -16.53 14.99 -26.55
C THR A 47 -15.13 14.86 -25.95
N GLU A 48 -14.25 14.15 -26.67
CA GLU A 48 -12.84 14.01 -26.30
C GLU A 48 -12.11 15.35 -26.51
N LEU A 49 -11.40 15.77 -25.47
CA LEU A 49 -10.54 16.93 -25.44
C LEU A 49 -9.09 16.46 -25.35
N VAL A 50 -8.24 17.06 -26.18
CA VAL A 50 -6.79 17.02 -26.03
C VAL A 50 -6.39 18.29 -25.29
N VAL A 51 -5.77 18.15 -24.12
CA VAL A 51 -5.40 19.25 -23.23
C VAL A 51 -3.88 19.33 -23.16
N LEU A 52 -3.33 20.53 -23.36
CA LEU A 52 -1.91 20.82 -23.29
C LEU A 52 -1.68 21.89 -22.22
N LEU A 53 -1.01 21.51 -21.12
CA LEU A 53 -0.67 22.44 -20.04
C LEU A 53 0.59 23.24 -20.40
N PRO A 54 0.75 24.45 -19.84
CA PRO A 54 1.93 25.27 -20.14
C PRO A 54 3.22 24.58 -19.68
N GLY A 55 4.25 24.64 -20.52
CA GLY A 55 5.57 24.07 -20.23
C GLY A 55 5.73 22.60 -20.62
N GLU A 56 4.66 21.91 -21.04
CA GLU A 56 4.75 20.58 -21.62
C GLU A 56 5.39 20.60 -23.01
N SER A 57 6.10 19.51 -23.36
CA SER A 57 6.57 19.30 -24.72
C SER A 57 5.40 18.85 -25.59
N ALA A 58 5.27 19.45 -26.78
CA ALA A 58 4.20 19.15 -27.73
C ALA A 58 4.16 17.68 -28.21
N ILE A 59 5.20 16.90 -27.92
CA ILE A 59 5.28 15.47 -28.24
C ILE A 59 4.46 14.65 -27.22
N PHE A 60 4.46 15.05 -25.95
CA PHE A 60 3.74 14.35 -24.87
C PHE A 60 2.26 14.78 -24.79
N SER A 61 1.94 16.02 -25.15
CA SER A 61 0.57 16.55 -25.04
C SER A 61 -0.41 16.02 -26.09
N LEU A 62 0.04 15.20 -27.04
CA LEU A 62 -0.80 14.64 -28.10
C LEU A 62 -1.50 13.33 -27.67
N THR A 63 -1.18 12.79 -26.49
CA THR A 63 -1.72 11.53 -25.97
C THR A 63 -2.76 11.72 -24.87
N GLU A 64 -2.70 12.80 -24.09
CA GLU A 64 -3.61 13.03 -22.97
C GLU A 64 -5.00 13.45 -23.46
N ARG A 65 -5.96 12.54 -23.28
CA ARG A 65 -7.35 12.72 -23.68
C ARG A 65 -8.24 12.63 -22.45
N THR A 66 -9.16 13.57 -22.32
CA THR A 66 -10.22 13.53 -21.32
C THR A 66 -11.56 13.87 -21.96
N ASN A 67 -12.68 13.51 -21.33
CA ASN A 67 -13.98 13.95 -21.82
C ASN A 67 -14.31 15.36 -21.30
N PHE A 68 -15.11 16.10 -22.06
CA PHE A 68 -15.51 17.47 -21.74
C PHE A 68 -16.06 17.64 -20.32
N LEU A 69 -16.92 16.72 -19.87
CA LEU A 69 -17.52 16.81 -18.54
C LEU A 69 -16.51 16.55 -17.42
N GLU A 70 -15.63 15.58 -17.60
CA GLU A 70 -14.55 15.24 -16.68
C GLU A 70 -13.57 16.40 -16.56
N PHE A 71 -13.18 17.04 -17.66
CA PHE A 71 -12.32 18.21 -17.63
C PHE A 71 -12.96 19.37 -16.85
N HIS A 72 -14.25 19.63 -17.05
CA HIS A 72 -15.00 20.62 -16.25
C HIS A 72 -14.95 20.29 -14.75
N ASN A 73 -15.13 19.01 -14.39
CA ASN A 73 -15.08 18.56 -13.00
C ASN A 73 -13.66 18.71 -12.41
N LEU A 74 -12.62 18.35 -13.17
CA LEU A 74 -11.22 18.51 -12.75
C LEU A 74 -10.88 19.98 -12.46
N ILE A 75 -11.34 20.91 -13.29
CA ILE A 75 -11.17 22.36 -13.06
C ILE A 75 -11.86 22.79 -11.76
N ASN A 76 -13.09 22.35 -11.53
CA ASN A 76 -13.83 22.71 -10.32
C ASN A 76 -13.17 22.13 -9.07
N ASP A 77 -12.67 20.89 -9.13
CA ASP A 77 -11.94 20.29 -8.03
C ASP A 77 -10.63 21.06 -7.77
N ALA A 78 -9.86 21.38 -8.82
CA ALA A 78 -8.61 22.14 -8.71
C ALA A 78 -8.82 23.55 -8.10
N LYS A 79 -9.92 24.23 -8.46
CA LYS A 79 -10.31 25.53 -7.86
C LYS A 79 -10.60 25.43 -6.37
N ASN A 80 -11.17 24.32 -5.92
CA ASN A 80 -11.59 24.10 -4.53
C ASN A 80 -10.56 23.31 -3.68
N GLY A 81 -9.44 22.90 -4.26
CA GLY A 81 -8.38 22.17 -3.57
C GLY A 81 -7.10 22.97 -3.37
N LYS A 82 -6.16 22.38 -2.65
CA LYS A 82 -4.82 22.92 -2.38
C LYS A 82 -3.76 21.84 -2.54
N ILE A 83 -2.54 22.24 -2.89
CA ILE A 83 -1.36 21.38 -2.83
C ILE A 83 -0.74 21.49 -1.43
N VAL A 84 -0.33 20.35 -0.87
CA VAL A 84 0.33 20.23 0.43
C VAL A 84 1.64 19.45 0.23
N ASN A 85 2.75 20.02 0.70
CA ASN A 85 4.09 19.42 0.67
C ASN A 85 4.54 18.91 -0.71
N ASP A 86 4.16 19.61 -1.80
CA ASP A 86 4.56 19.32 -3.19
C ASP A 86 4.32 17.87 -3.66
N SER A 87 3.42 17.16 -2.99
CA SER A 87 3.19 15.71 -3.19
C SER A 87 1.73 15.32 -3.01
N LYS A 88 0.91 16.16 -2.37
CA LYS A 88 -0.50 15.87 -2.12
C LYS A 88 -1.39 16.99 -2.65
N PHE A 89 -2.46 16.65 -3.34
CA PHE A 89 -3.58 17.55 -3.59
C PHE A 89 -4.75 17.13 -2.71
N ILE A 90 -5.37 18.09 -2.02
CA ILE A 90 -6.51 17.87 -1.13
C ILE A 90 -7.62 18.83 -1.50
N SER A 91 -8.78 18.28 -1.89
CA SER A 91 -10.07 18.97 -1.95
C SER A 91 -11.04 18.35 -0.94
N SER A 92 -12.28 18.84 -0.88
CA SER A 92 -13.31 18.28 0.00
C SER A 92 -13.57 16.79 -0.25
N ASN A 93 -13.64 16.37 -1.51
CA ASN A 93 -14.16 15.08 -1.94
C ASN A 93 -13.15 14.26 -2.75
N ARG A 94 -11.97 14.81 -3.03
CA ARG A 94 -10.90 14.18 -3.80
C ARG A 94 -9.55 14.48 -3.18
N VAL A 95 -8.73 13.45 -3.06
CA VAL A 95 -7.32 13.56 -2.67
C VAL A 95 -6.49 12.86 -3.72
N LEU A 96 -5.36 13.45 -4.09
CA LEU A 96 -4.33 12.81 -4.90
C LEU A 96 -3.04 12.80 -4.08
N VAL A 97 -2.39 11.66 -3.98
CA VAL A 97 -1.07 11.52 -3.37
C VAL A 97 -0.12 10.99 -4.42
N TYR A 98 0.91 11.77 -4.74
CA TYR A 98 1.96 11.36 -5.65
C TYR A 98 2.64 10.10 -5.13
N THR A 99 2.82 9.14 -6.01
CA THR A 99 3.41 7.84 -5.69
C THR A 99 4.35 7.44 -6.82
N ASP A 100 5.31 6.60 -6.49
CA ASP A 100 6.18 5.95 -7.45
C ASP A 100 6.13 4.43 -7.20
N CYS A 101 6.56 3.63 -8.17
CA CYS A 101 6.55 2.18 -8.15
C CYS A 101 7.89 1.68 -8.67
N HIS A 102 8.50 0.69 -8.02
CA HIS A 102 9.74 0.10 -8.55
C HIS A 102 9.47 -0.69 -9.83
N GLU A 103 8.32 -1.34 -9.92
CA GLU A 103 7.88 -2.16 -11.03
C GLU A 103 7.11 -1.33 -12.08
N LYS A 104 7.66 -0.18 -12.53
CA LYS A 104 6.95 0.71 -13.48
C LYS A 104 6.53 0.02 -14.77
N TYR A 105 7.39 -0.85 -15.30
CA TYR A 105 7.08 -1.59 -16.52
C TYR A 105 5.88 -2.54 -16.35
N GLU A 106 5.69 -3.13 -15.17
CA GLU A 106 4.51 -3.96 -14.91
C GLU A 106 3.22 -3.13 -14.96
N LEU A 107 3.27 -1.86 -14.56
CA LEU A 107 2.12 -0.96 -14.65
C LEU A 107 1.71 -0.65 -16.09
N ASP A 108 2.63 -0.72 -17.07
CA ASP A 108 2.29 -0.51 -18.48
C ASP A 108 1.42 -1.64 -19.04
N PHE A 109 1.48 -2.84 -18.44
CA PHE A 109 0.68 -4.00 -18.83
C PHE A 109 -0.62 -4.11 -18.02
N ILE A 110 -0.75 -3.37 -16.92
CA ILE A 110 -1.96 -3.37 -16.08
C ILE A 110 -2.82 -2.17 -16.47
N PRO A 111 -4.13 -2.34 -16.74
CA PRO A 111 -5.02 -1.20 -16.86
C PRO A 111 -5.11 -0.49 -15.50
N VAL A 112 -4.33 0.57 -15.32
CA VAL A 112 -4.18 1.31 -14.05
C VAL A 112 -5.53 1.73 -13.47
N ASP A 113 -6.49 2.09 -14.32
CA ASP A 113 -7.86 2.45 -13.96
C ASP A 113 -8.69 1.29 -13.33
N GLU A 114 -8.26 0.04 -13.51
CA GLU A 114 -8.87 -1.14 -12.88
C GLU A 114 -8.31 -1.41 -11.48
N LEU A 115 -7.17 -0.83 -11.12
CA LEU A 115 -6.57 -0.91 -9.79
C LEU A 115 -7.32 0.01 -8.82
N LYS A 116 -8.53 -0.41 -8.45
CA LYS A 116 -9.44 0.34 -7.58
C LYS A 116 -10.04 -0.54 -6.49
N ILE A 117 -10.22 0.05 -5.32
CA ILE A 117 -10.91 -0.54 -4.18
C ILE A 117 -11.99 0.43 -3.72
N THR A 118 -13.22 -0.07 -3.58
CA THR A 118 -14.31 0.68 -2.96
C THR A 118 -14.61 0.06 -1.61
N ASP A 119 -14.50 0.86 -0.55
CA ASP A 119 -14.64 0.38 0.83
C ASP A 119 -15.36 1.43 1.71
N ILE A 120 -15.64 1.06 2.96
CA ILE A 120 -16.19 1.94 3.99
C ILE A 120 -15.09 2.27 4.99
N TRP A 121 -14.68 3.54 5.05
CA TRP A 121 -13.68 4.04 5.99
C TRP A 121 -14.34 5.04 6.95
N ASN A 122 -14.24 4.82 8.26
CA ASN A 122 -14.91 5.65 9.27
C ASN A 122 -16.41 5.91 8.97
N SER A 123 -17.13 4.88 8.51
CA SER A 123 -18.54 4.94 8.07
C SER A 123 -18.82 5.72 6.77
N LYS A 124 -17.78 6.19 6.06
CA LYS A 124 -17.91 6.88 4.78
C LYS A 124 -17.52 5.95 3.64
N LYS A 125 -18.27 5.99 2.53
CA LYS A 125 -17.89 5.25 1.33
C LYS A 125 -16.74 5.99 0.64
N ILE A 126 -15.63 5.30 0.44
CA ILE A 126 -14.47 5.81 -0.30
C ILE A 126 -14.14 4.90 -1.47
N THR A 127 -13.58 5.47 -2.52
CA THR A 127 -12.94 4.73 -3.62
C THR A 127 -11.49 5.17 -3.68
N VAL A 128 -10.58 4.22 -3.60
CA VAL A 128 -9.14 4.43 -3.77
C VAL A 128 -8.72 3.78 -5.07
N SER A 129 -7.98 4.49 -5.91
CA SER A 129 -7.49 3.98 -7.20
C SER A 129 -6.13 4.53 -7.56
N LEU A 130 -5.40 3.83 -8.42
CA LEU A 130 -4.27 4.43 -9.12
C LEU A 130 -4.73 5.26 -10.31
N ARG A 131 -4.04 6.37 -10.56
CA ARG A 131 -4.29 7.29 -11.66
C ARG A 131 -2.97 7.84 -12.21
N ASN A 132 -2.88 7.93 -13.53
CA ASN A 132 -1.85 8.65 -14.26
C ASN A 132 -2.50 9.73 -15.15
N GLY A 133 -1.67 10.56 -15.78
CA GLY A 133 -2.14 11.57 -16.74
C GLY A 133 -2.81 12.80 -16.11
N LEU A 134 -3.58 13.52 -16.93
CA LEU A 134 -4.20 14.81 -16.57
C LEU A 134 -5.13 14.68 -15.35
N ASN A 135 -4.91 15.49 -14.32
CA ASN A 135 -5.71 15.47 -13.09
C ASN A 135 -5.77 16.84 -12.39
N CYS A 136 -6.45 16.94 -11.24
CA CYS A 136 -6.61 18.22 -10.54
C CYS A 136 -5.31 18.70 -9.86
N TYR A 137 -4.33 17.83 -9.59
CA TYR A 137 -3.01 18.24 -9.10
C TYR A 137 -2.25 19.02 -10.18
N SER A 138 -2.20 18.53 -11.43
CA SER A 138 -1.52 19.22 -12.54
C SER A 138 -2.19 20.55 -12.91
N LEU A 139 -3.53 20.61 -12.87
CA LEU A 139 -4.28 21.86 -13.02
C LEU A 139 -3.97 22.84 -11.88
N ARG A 140 -3.89 22.36 -10.64
CA ARG A 140 -3.57 23.22 -9.49
C ARG A 140 -2.15 23.78 -9.55
N LEU A 141 -1.16 22.98 -9.95
CA LEU A 141 0.21 23.46 -10.21
C LEU A 141 0.22 24.58 -11.26
N THR A 142 -0.58 24.42 -12.32
CA THR A 142 -0.72 25.42 -13.37
C THR A 142 -1.32 26.73 -12.83
N MET A 143 -2.40 26.62 -12.04
CA MET A 143 -3.09 27.76 -11.44
C MET A 143 -2.17 28.57 -10.50
N ASP A 144 -1.43 27.86 -9.65
CA ASP A 144 -0.51 28.44 -8.69
C ASP A 144 0.84 28.86 -9.33
N ARG A 145 1.03 28.58 -10.63
CA ARG A 145 2.27 28.81 -11.40
C ARG A 145 3.50 28.15 -10.75
N LEU A 146 3.30 26.98 -10.16
CA LEU A 146 4.32 26.17 -9.50
C LEU A 146 4.93 25.16 -10.49
N TYR A 147 5.43 25.65 -11.62
CA TYR A 147 6.06 24.83 -12.64
C TYR A 147 7.20 25.59 -13.33
N ASP A 148 8.16 24.84 -13.88
CA ASP A 148 9.23 25.37 -14.70
C ASP A 148 9.62 24.37 -15.81
N LYS A 149 10.69 24.67 -16.55
CA LYS A 149 11.16 23.82 -17.65
C LYS A 149 11.55 22.41 -17.20
N TYR A 150 12.00 22.28 -15.96
CA TYR A 150 12.44 21.01 -15.39
C TYR A 150 11.27 20.33 -14.67
N PHE A 151 10.39 21.09 -14.02
CA PHE A 151 9.23 20.60 -13.29
C PHE A 151 7.93 21.03 -13.99
N PRO A 152 7.53 20.39 -15.11
CA PRO A 152 6.29 20.73 -15.80
C PRO A 152 5.06 20.35 -14.96
N PRO A 153 3.88 20.94 -15.22
CA PRO A 153 2.66 20.62 -14.46
C PRO A 153 2.24 19.15 -14.55
N LEU A 154 2.61 18.46 -15.62
CA LEU A 154 2.31 17.05 -15.87
C LEU A 154 3.56 16.37 -16.47
N LEU A 155 3.84 15.16 -16.01
CA LEU A 155 4.83 14.24 -16.57
C LEU A 155 4.13 12.92 -16.92
N GLU A 156 4.58 12.27 -17.98
CA GLU A 156 4.07 10.94 -18.39
C GLU A 156 4.27 9.88 -17.30
N SER A 157 5.37 10.00 -16.54
CA SER A 157 5.69 9.13 -15.42
C SER A 157 4.97 9.50 -14.11
N ASP A 158 4.11 10.52 -14.10
CA ASP A 158 3.37 10.88 -12.91
C ASP A 158 2.32 9.80 -12.59
N LEU A 159 2.42 9.27 -11.38
CA LEU A 159 1.49 8.31 -10.83
C LEU A 159 0.94 8.83 -9.50
N PHE A 160 -0.36 8.68 -9.30
CA PHE A 160 -1.05 9.14 -8.11
C PHE A 160 -1.96 8.06 -7.54
N ILE A 161 -2.02 8.00 -6.22
CA ILE A 161 -3.12 7.34 -5.50
C ILE A 161 -4.23 8.37 -5.35
N GLU A 162 -5.35 8.13 -6.01
CA GLU A 162 -6.57 8.91 -5.92
C GLU A 162 -7.51 8.35 -4.86
N ILE A 163 -7.99 9.20 -3.95
CA ILE A 163 -9.09 8.89 -3.02
C ILE A 163 -10.27 9.78 -3.38
N THR A 164 -11.42 9.19 -3.66
CA THR A 164 -12.67 9.91 -3.91
C THR A 164 -13.77 9.48 -2.95
N SER A 165 -14.62 10.44 -2.55
CA SER A 165 -15.79 10.19 -1.71
C SER A 165 -16.92 11.14 -2.06
N SER A 166 -18.17 10.77 -1.74
CA SER A 166 -19.30 11.70 -1.77
C SER A 166 -19.28 12.67 -0.57
N GLU A 167 -18.52 12.35 0.47
CA GLU A 167 -18.42 13.10 1.71
C GLU A 167 -17.02 13.69 1.89
N THR A 168 -16.87 14.58 2.88
CA THR A 168 -15.58 15.18 3.17
C THR A 168 -14.58 14.16 3.69
N ILE A 169 -13.41 14.07 3.05
CA ILE A 169 -12.29 13.24 3.46
C ILE A 169 -11.49 13.98 4.54
N GLU A 170 -11.33 13.35 5.71
CA GLU A 170 -10.57 13.91 6.81
C GLU A 170 -9.06 13.79 6.56
N GLU A 171 -8.33 14.89 6.70
CA GLU A 171 -6.89 14.96 6.42
C GLU A 171 -6.08 13.94 7.26
N GLU A 172 -6.48 13.72 8.52
CA GLU A 172 -5.87 12.73 9.42
C GLU A 172 -6.01 11.28 8.96
N SER A 173 -7.02 10.98 8.12
CA SER A 173 -7.27 9.63 7.61
C SER A 173 -6.53 9.32 6.30
N ILE A 174 -6.07 10.34 5.57
CA ILE A 174 -5.49 10.20 4.23
C ILE A 174 -4.31 9.22 4.25
N ASP A 175 -3.35 9.44 5.13
CA ASP A 175 -2.12 8.64 5.17
C ASP A 175 -2.42 7.18 5.52
N ALA A 176 -3.35 6.93 6.44
CA ALA A 176 -3.76 5.57 6.78
C ALA A 176 -4.44 4.86 5.60
N ILE A 177 -5.27 5.56 4.82
CA ILE A 177 -5.93 5.01 3.61
C ILE A 177 -4.88 4.68 2.54
N VAL A 178 -3.98 5.63 2.25
CA VAL A 178 -2.91 5.47 1.25
C VAL A 178 -2.03 4.27 1.60
N GLN A 179 -1.60 4.17 2.85
CA GLN A 179 -0.71 3.11 3.30
C GLN A 179 -1.39 1.73 3.29
N ALA A 180 -2.67 1.67 3.65
CA ALA A 180 -3.46 0.44 3.50
C ALA A 180 -3.60 0.01 2.03
N PHE A 181 -3.75 0.97 1.11
CA PHE A 181 -3.83 0.70 -0.33
C PHE A 181 -2.50 0.21 -0.90
N ILE A 182 -1.37 0.86 -0.56
CA ILE A 182 -0.02 0.43 -0.93
C ILE A 182 0.24 -1.00 -0.45
N PHE A 183 -0.12 -1.31 0.80
CA PHE A 183 0.02 -2.65 1.35
C PHE A 183 -0.78 -3.69 0.56
N GLU A 184 -2.00 -3.36 0.16
CA GLU A 184 -2.86 -4.28 -0.58
C GLU A 184 -2.34 -4.53 -2.01
N LEU A 185 -1.89 -3.48 -2.71
CA LEU A 185 -1.26 -3.62 -4.03
C LEU A 185 0.01 -4.49 -3.94
N GLY A 186 0.89 -4.21 -2.98
CA GLY A 186 2.14 -4.98 -2.82
C GLY A 186 1.92 -6.43 -2.41
N THR A 187 0.91 -6.73 -1.58
CA THR A 187 0.68 -8.10 -1.10
C THR A 187 -0.24 -8.94 -2.00
N SER A 188 -1.04 -8.32 -2.86
CA SER A 188 -1.94 -9.05 -3.77
C SER A 188 -1.45 -9.08 -5.21
N LEU A 189 -0.69 -8.08 -5.65
CA LEU A 189 -0.20 -7.96 -7.03
C LEU A 189 1.33 -7.90 -7.13
N GLY A 190 2.06 -7.74 -6.02
CA GLY A 190 3.52 -7.62 -6.05
C GLY A 190 4.03 -6.19 -6.27
N LEU A 191 3.14 -5.23 -6.57
CA LEU A 191 3.47 -3.83 -6.88
C LEU A 191 3.95 -3.07 -5.63
N ASN A 192 5.22 -2.67 -5.60
CA ASN A 192 5.85 -2.03 -4.45
C ASN A 192 5.84 -0.52 -4.60
N LEU A 193 4.71 0.07 -4.22
CA LEU A 193 4.52 1.52 -4.25
C LEU A 193 5.18 2.20 -3.05
N TYR A 194 5.64 3.41 -3.26
CA TYR A 194 6.14 4.32 -2.23
C TYR A 194 5.76 5.77 -2.57
N THR A 195 5.82 6.67 -1.58
CA THR A 195 5.36 8.06 -1.72
C THR A 195 6.52 9.04 -1.59
N PRO A 196 7.38 9.18 -2.63
CA PRO A 196 8.46 10.14 -2.61
C PRO A 196 7.94 11.55 -2.87
N ASN A 197 8.83 12.55 -2.76
CA ASN A 197 8.55 13.85 -3.37
C ASN A 197 8.59 13.70 -4.90
N ARG A 198 7.77 14.46 -5.62
CA ARG A 198 7.78 14.47 -7.09
C ARG A 198 9.15 14.91 -7.60
N GLN A 199 9.82 14.03 -8.34
CA GLN A 199 11.13 14.30 -8.95
C GLN A 199 11.00 14.33 -10.47
N ASN A 200 11.92 15.06 -11.12
CA ASN A 200 12.05 15.03 -12.57
C ASN A 200 12.79 13.74 -12.93
N PHE A 201 12.06 12.71 -13.33
CA PHE A 201 12.67 11.43 -13.66
C PHE A 201 13.44 11.53 -14.99
N ILE A 202 14.68 11.06 -14.97
CA ILE A 202 15.44 10.68 -16.16
C ILE A 202 15.34 9.16 -16.19
N GLY A 203 14.81 8.59 -17.29
CA GLY A 203 14.63 7.16 -17.45
C GLY A 203 15.87 6.37 -17.06
N GLU A 204 15.75 5.45 -16.10
CA GLU A 204 16.71 4.37 -15.93
C GLU A 204 16.16 3.14 -16.64
N ASP A 205 16.98 2.54 -17.51
CA ASP A 205 16.69 1.26 -18.13
C ASP A 205 16.74 0.19 -17.03
N ILE A 206 15.60 -0.43 -16.70
CA ILE A 206 15.51 -1.55 -15.77
C ILE A 206 15.13 -2.81 -16.57
N GLU A 207 15.68 -3.94 -16.16
CA GLU A 207 15.48 -5.24 -16.82
C GLU A 207 14.00 -5.68 -16.79
N GLU A 208 13.58 -6.32 -17.87
CA GLU A 208 12.24 -6.85 -18.09
C GLU A 208 11.98 -8.06 -17.19
N ASP A 209 11.05 -7.94 -16.24
CA ASP A 209 10.50 -9.10 -15.52
C ASP A 209 9.24 -9.65 -16.25
N GLU A 210 9.02 -10.96 -16.14
CA GLU A 210 7.86 -11.63 -16.75
C GLU A 210 6.55 -11.21 -16.06
N PHE A 211 5.66 -10.54 -16.82
CA PHE A 211 4.34 -10.16 -16.34
C PHE A 211 3.43 -11.39 -16.15
N ASN A 212 2.75 -11.46 -15.00
CA ASN A 212 1.80 -12.52 -14.70
C ASN A 212 0.36 -12.08 -15.05
N ASP A 213 -0.27 -12.75 -16.01
CA ASP A 213 -1.61 -12.45 -16.55
C ASP A 213 -2.77 -12.89 -15.61
N ASP A 214 -2.50 -12.91 -14.31
CA ASP A 214 -3.49 -13.31 -13.30
C ASP A 214 -4.57 -12.24 -13.15
N PRO A 215 -5.84 -12.64 -12.94
CA PRO A 215 -6.93 -11.69 -12.79
C PRO A 215 -6.71 -10.80 -11.56
N ILE A 216 -6.79 -9.48 -11.75
CA ILE A 216 -6.66 -8.47 -10.69
C ILE A 216 -7.67 -8.75 -9.59
N ARG A 217 -7.18 -9.08 -8.39
CA ARG A 217 -8.00 -9.35 -7.21
C ARG A 217 -7.44 -8.63 -5.99
N LEU A 218 -8.09 -7.53 -5.63
CA LEU A 218 -7.76 -6.75 -4.44
C LEU A 218 -8.73 -7.10 -3.30
N ARG A 219 -8.19 -7.20 -2.08
CA ARG A 219 -8.97 -7.39 -0.85
C ARG A 219 -9.37 -6.02 -0.26
N PRO A 220 -10.35 -5.99 0.65
CA PRO A 220 -10.72 -4.76 1.35
C PRO A 220 -9.53 -4.12 2.09
N LEU A 221 -9.59 -2.79 2.27
CA LEU A 221 -8.52 -2.04 2.92
C LEU A 221 -8.46 -2.40 4.41
N LEU A 222 -7.24 -2.61 4.91
CA LEU A 222 -7.04 -2.88 6.32
C LEU A 222 -7.15 -1.58 7.12
N GLN A 223 -8.07 -1.57 8.08
CA GLN A 223 -8.33 -0.42 8.94
C GLN A 223 -8.52 -0.82 10.40
N GLY A 224 -8.31 0.14 11.29
CA GLY A 224 -8.56 0.00 12.72
C GLY A 224 -7.35 0.27 13.58
N LYS A 225 -7.57 0.27 14.90
CA LYS A 225 -6.56 0.67 15.88
C LYS A 225 -5.24 -0.10 15.71
N GLY A 226 -4.13 0.62 15.55
CA GLY A 226 -2.76 0.08 15.46
C GLY A 226 -2.38 -0.54 14.11
N LEU A 227 -3.31 -0.64 13.15
CA LEU A 227 -3.00 -1.17 11.82
C LEU A 227 -2.20 -0.19 10.96
N SER A 228 -2.50 1.10 11.05
CA SER A 228 -1.74 2.15 10.38
C SER A 228 -0.25 2.05 10.71
N ASP A 229 0.06 1.86 12.00
CA ASP A 229 1.45 1.88 12.48
C ASP A 229 2.22 0.65 11.97
N VAL A 230 1.63 -0.55 12.04
CA VAL A 230 2.30 -1.76 11.55
C VAL A 230 2.41 -1.79 10.03
N ILE A 231 1.41 -1.28 9.32
CA ILE A 231 1.45 -1.16 7.85
C ILE A 231 2.52 -0.14 7.44
N ASN A 232 2.66 0.97 8.15
CA ASN A 232 3.73 1.95 7.90
C ASN A 232 5.13 1.33 8.08
N ILE A 233 5.32 0.52 9.13
CA ILE A 233 6.57 -0.22 9.33
C ILE A 233 6.83 -1.15 8.14
N TYR A 234 5.82 -1.88 7.67
CA TYR A 234 5.94 -2.76 6.51
C TYR A 234 6.27 -1.99 5.22
N ASN A 235 5.48 -0.98 4.87
CA ASN A 235 5.62 -0.23 3.62
C ASN A 235 6.92 0.60 3.56
N SER A 236 7.48 1.01 4.71
CA SER A 236 8.78 1.70 4.72
C SER A 236 9.94 0.82 4.24
N ALA A 237 9.73 -0.49 4.10
CA ALA A 237 10.68 -1.40 3.44
C ALA A 237 10.69 -1.24 1.91
N ASN A 238 9.64 -0.67 1.29
CA ASN A 238 9.53 -0.60 -0.17
C ASN A 238 10.62 0.25 -0.82
N GLU A 239 11.11 1.29 -0.14
CA GLU A 239 12.20 2.17 -0.65
C GLU A 239 13.61 1.59 -0.42
N ILE A 240 13.73 0.47 0.29
CA ILE A 240 15.01 -0.09 0.74
C ILE A 240 15.46 -1.19 -0.22
N ARG A 241 16.67 -1.06 -0.76
CA ARG A 241 17.30 -2.09 -1.60
C ARG A 241 18.20 -3.07 -0.83
N ASP A 242 18.70 -2.66 0.34
CA ASP A 242 19.62 -3.47 1.14
C ASP A 242 18.88 -4.59 1.90
N PRO A 243 19.19 -5.88 1.63
CA PRO A 243 18.52 -7.00 2.27
C PRO A 243 18.63 -7.05 3.79
N GLU A 244 19.73 -6.57 4.38
CA GLU A 244 19.87 -6.56 5.84
C GLU A 244 18.85 -5.63 6.50
N PHE A 245 18.65 -4.44 5.93
CA PHE A 245 17.64 -3.50 6.39
C PHE A 245 16.22 -4.02 6.16
N LEU A 246 15.95 -4.67 5.02
CA LEU A 246 14.66 -5.32 4.76
C LEU A 246 14.34 -6.37 5.84
N ILE A 247 15.31 -7.24 6.18
CA ILE A 247 15.15 -8.24 7.24
C ILE A 247 14.82 -7.58 8.59
N LEU A 248 15.50 -6.48 8.94
CA LEU A 248 15.22 -5.74 10.17
C LEU A 248 13.80 -5.16 10.18
N MET A 249 13.36 -4.56 9.07
CA MET A 249 12.04 -3.93 8.95
C MET A 249 10.91 -4.95 9.03
N TYR A 250 11.01 -6.07 8.31
CA TYR A 250 10.02 -7.14 8.41
C TYR A 250 10.04 -7.81 9.79
N THR A 251 11.20 -7.95 10.43
CA THR A 251 11.25 -8.47 11.81
C THR A 251 10.57 -7.52 12.80
N LYS A 252 10.67 -6.20 12.60
CA LYS A 252 9.99 -5.19 13.42
C LYS A 252 8.46 -5.32 13.34
N VAL A 253 7.90 -5.71 12.20
CA VAL A 253 6.46 -6.04 12.06
C VAL A 253 6.08 -7.22 12.97
N ILE A 254 6.91 -8.27 13.00
CA ILE A 254 6.72 -9.45 13.86
C ILE A 254 6.76 -9.03 15.33
N GLU A 255 7.77 -8.26 15.73
CA GLU A 255 7.95 -7.77 17.10
C GLU A 255 6.75 -6.91 17.55
N TYR A 256 6.26 -6.02 16.69
CA TYR A 256 5.09 -5.19 16.97
C TYR A 256 3.84 -6.04 17.27
N VAL A 257 3.51 -6.99 16.40
CA VAL A 257 2.32 -7.85 16.58
C VAL A 257 2.49 -8.87 17.70
N SER A 258 3.73 -9.27 18.03
CA SER A 258 4.02 -10.28 19.05
C SER A 258 3.44 -9.97 20.42
N GLN A 259 3.36 -8.69 20.80
CA GLN A 259 2.78 -8.26 22.07
C GLN A 259 1.29 -8.61 22.16
N THR A 260 0.57 -8.46 21.05
CA THR A 260 -0.84 -8.83 20.94
C THR A 260 -1.01 -10.35 20.99
N VAL A 261 -0.15 -11.10 20.29
CA VAL A 261 -0.18 -12.56 20.32
C VAL A 261 0.05 -13.10 21.74
N LEU A 262 1.09 -12.62 22.42
CA LEU A 262 1.44 -13.03 23.78
C LEU A 262 0.30 -12.77 24.77
N ARG A 263 -0.33 -11.58 24.71
CA ARG A 263 -1.46 -11.25 25.58
C ARG A 263 -2.68 -12.08 25.26
N LYS A 264 -2.97 -12.33 23.97
CA LYS A 264 -4.09 -13.18 23.57
C LYS A 264 -3.92 -14.59 24.12
N GLU A 265 -2.75 -15.20 23.94
CA GLU A 265 -2.48 -16.55 24.47
C GLU A 265 -2.60 -16.61 26.00
N MET A 266 -2.11 -15.58 26.70
CA MET A 266 -2.24 -15.46 28.15
C MET A 266 -3.70 -15.35 28.59
N VAL A 267 -4.47 -14.46 27.97
CA VAL A 267 -5.89 -14.26 28.27
C VAL A 267 -6.66 -15.53 27.99
N ASP A 268 -6.41 -16.22 26.88
CA ASP A 268 -7.09 -17.47 26.52
C ASP A 268 -6.77 -18.58 27.52
N SER A 269 -5.51 -18.70 27.94
CA SER A 269 -5.07 -19.70 28.93
C SER A 269 -5.70 -19.46 30.31
N ILE A 270 -5.71 -18.22 30.78
CA ILE A 270 -6.36 -17.82 32.03
C ILE A 270 -7.87 -18.03 31.93
N THR A 271 -8.49 -17.59 30.83
CA THR A 271 -9.94 -17.71 30.60
C THR A 271 -10.36 -19.17 30.58
N LYS A 272 -9.61 -20.04 29.90
CA LYS A 272 -9.85 -21.49 29.89
C LYS A 272 -9.79 -22.07 31.31
N LYS A 273 -8.87 -21.60 32.16
CA LYS A 273 -8.80 -22.01 33.56
C LYS A 273 -9.98 -21.47 34.38
N LEU A 274 -10.40 -20.24 34.15
CA LEU A 274 -11.59 -19.63 34.79
C LEU A 274 -12.90 -20.32 34.37
N HIS A 275 -12.95 -20.98 33.21
CA HIS A 275 -14.11 -21.78 32.79
C HIS A 275 -14.13 -23.20 33.37
N SER A 276 -13.10 -23.60 34.12
CA SER A 276 -13.08 -24.91 34.79
C SER A 276 -14.03 -24.93 36.00
N PRO A 277 -14.65 -26.06 36.36
CA PRO A 277 -15.57 -26.15 37.50
C PRO A 277 -14.97 -25.70 38.84
N THR A 278 -13.64 -25.80 38.99
CA THR A 278 -12.90 -25.33 40.17
C THR A 278 -12.99 -23.81 40.37
N SER A 279 -13.35 -23.04 39.34
CA SER A 279 -13.56 -21.60 39.47
C SER A 279 -14.82 -21.22 40.25
N LEU A 280 -15.80 -22.12 40.37
CA LEU A 280 -17.03 -21.88 41.14
C LEU A 280 -16.80 -21.92 42.66
N LYS A 281 -15.71 -22.57 43.09
CA LYS A 281 -15.25 -22.64 44.49
C LYS A 281 -13.72 -22.63 44.51
N PRO A 282 -13.09 -21.46 44.27
CA PRO A 282 -11.64 -21.37 44.17
C PRO A 282 -11.01 -21.71 45.53
N ASP A 283 -10.04 -22.62 45.50
CA ASP A 283 -9.18 -22.93 46.64
C ASP A 283 -7.78 -22.29 46.45
N ALA A 284 -6.92 -22.41 47.46
CA ALA A 284 -5.56 -21.86 47.39
C ALA A 284 -4.76 -22.43 46.21
N ASN A 285 -4.97 -23.71 45.86
CA ASN A 285 -4.28 -24.34 44.73
C ASN A 285 -4.71 -23.72 43.39
N PHE A 286 -6.01 -23.46 43.21
CA PHE A 286 -6.52 -22.79 42.03
C PHE A 286 -5.90 -21.40 41.84
N ILE A 287 -5.71 -20.64 42.92
CA ILE A 287 -5.04 -19.33 42.87
C ILE A 287 -3.56 -19.47 42.49
N LEU A 288 -2.83 -20.42 43.10
CA LEU A 288 -1.42 -20.68 42.78
C LEU A 288 -1.24 -21.15 41.32
N GLU A 289 -2.19 -21.90 40.78
CA GLU A 289 -2.18 -22.31 39.38
C GLU A 289 -2.36 -21.11 38.43
N LEU A 290 -3.21 -20.14 38.76
CA LEU A 290 -3.34 -18.91 37.99
C LEU A 290 -2.07 -18.05 38.04
N GLU A 291 -1.45 -17.92 39.22
CA GLU A 291 -0.16 -17.23 39.38
C GLU A 291 0.93 -17.90 38.53
N LYS A 292 1.00 -19.23 38.56
CA LYS A 292 1.95 -20.00 37.74
C LYS A 292 1.73 -19.79 36.24
N LEU A 293 0.48 -19.78 35.77
CA LEU A 293 0.17 -19.47 34.36
C LEU A 293 0.67 -18.08 33.98
N TYR A 294 0.48 -17.08 34.86
CA TYR A 294 0.95 -15.73 34.62
C TYR A 294 2.49 -15.66 34.54
N ASP A 295 3.19 -16.31 35.47
CA ASP A 295 4.66 -16.35 35.50
C ASP A 295 5.26 -17.09 34.29
N GLU A 296 4.64 -18.18 33.84
CA GLU A 296 5.04 -18.91 32.62
C GLU A 296 4.93 -18.01 31.38
N HIS A 297 3.90 -17.16 31.29
CA HIS A 297 3.76 -16.19 30.21
C HIS A 297 4.81 -15.06 30.27
N LYS A 298 5.21 -14.63 31.47
CA LYS A 298 6.29 -13.64 31.66
C LYS A 298 7.65 -14.17 31.18
N LEU A 299 7.88 -15.48 31.24
CA LEU A 299 9.09 -16.10 30.69
C LEU A 299 9.10 -16.15 29.15
N ARG A 300 7.92 -16.17 28.52
CA ARG A 300 7.75 -16.12 27.05
C ARG A 300 7.94 -14.73 26.45
N THR A 301 8.13 -13.70 27.28
CA THR A 301 8.43 -12.33 26.84
C THR A 301 9.88 -12.18 26.31
N LYS A 302 10.72 -13.22 26.35
CA LYS A 302 12.01 -13.20 25.64
C LYS A 302 11.77 -13.11 24.13
N ASP A 303 12.45 -12.19 23.45
CA ASP A 303 12.26 -11.88 22.02
C ASP A 303 12.17 -13.13 21.13
N SER A 304 13.07 -14.10 21.30
CA SER A 304 13.06 -15.32 20.48
C SER A 304 11.84 -16.21 20.69
N GLN A 305 11.29 -16.27 21.90
CA GLN A 305 10.07 -17.02 22.21
C GLN A 305 8.83 -16.27 21.73
N ALA A 306 8.82 -14.95 21.83
CA ALA A 306 7.77 -14.10 21.29
C ALA A 306 7.66 -14.24 19.76
N ILE A 307 8.80 -14.21 19.05
CA ILE A 307 8.86 -14.45 17.61
C ILE A 307 8.34 -15.85 17.29
N LYS A 308 8.80 -16.89 18.00
CA LYS A 308 8.35 -18.27 17.78
C LYS A 308 6.84 -18.41 17.89
N LEU A 309 6.25 -17.94 18.99
CA LEU A 309 4.81 -18.00 19.19
C LEU A 309 4.04 -17.22 18.11
N THR A 310 4.56 -16.06 17.71
CA THR A 310 3.93 -15.22 16.67
C THR A 310 3.89 -15.94 15.32
N ILE A 311 5.02 -16.54 14.92
CA ILE A 311 5.12 -17.34 13.69
C ILE A 311 4.19 -18.55 13.75
N GLU A 312 4.17 -19.27 14.87
CA GLU A 312 3.29 -20.44 15.04
C GLU A 312 1.80 -20.07 15.00
N THR A 313 1.45 -18.89 15.51
CA THR A 313 0.04 -18.43 15.59
C THR A 313 -0.46 -17.85 14.27
N CYS A 314 0.40 -17.11 13.56
CA CYS A 314 -0.04 -16.27 12.45
C CYS A 314 0.23 -16.87 11.07
N CYS A 315 1.23 -17.74 10.94
CA CYS A 315 1.73 -18.14 9.62
C CYS A 315 1.22 -19.50 9.14
N ASP A 316 0.93 -19.57 7.84
CA ASP A 316 0.79 -20.82 7.10
C ASP A 316 2.07 -21.12 6.33
N ILE A 317 2.64 -22.30 6.57
CA ILE A 317 3.92 -22.72 5.99
C ILE A 317 3.78 -22.99 4.50
N MET A 318 2.62 -23.48 4.05
CA MET A 318 2.41 -23.82 2.64
C MET A 318 2.66 -22.62 1.73
N ASP A 319 2.22 -21.44 2.17
CA ASP A 319 2.39 -20.17 1.44
C ASP A 319 3.84 -19.64 1.49
N LEU A 320 4.71 -20.22 2.33
CA LEU A 320 6.11 -19.83 2.47
C LEU A 320 7.07 -20.71 1.66
N VAL A 321 6.66 -21.91 1.24
CA VAL A 321 7.54 -22.89 0.59
C VAL A 321 8.18 -22.35 -0.68
N SER A 322 7.42 -21.62 -1.50
CA SER A 322 7.89 -20.99 -2.74
C SER A 322 8.99 -19.96 -2.47
N PHE A 323 8.81 -19.14 -1.44
CA PHE A 323 9.72 -18.03 -1.10
C PHE A 323 10.84 -18.41 -0.14
N ALA A 324 10.78 -19.58 0.50
CA ALA A 324 11.78 -19.98 1.48
C ALA A 324 13.16 -20.16 0.83
N PRO A 325 14.23 -19.52 1.35
CA PRO A 325 15.60 -19.71 0.85
C PRO A 325 16.12 -21.14 1.09
N PRO A 326 17.11 -21.60 0.31
CA PRO A 326 17.68 -22.94 0.41
C PRO A 326 18.18 -23.36 1.80
N PHE A 327 18.64 -22.41 2.63
CA PHE A 327 19.11 -22.72 3.98
C PHE A 327 17.99 -23.16 4.94
N LEU A 328 16.72 -22.77 4.69
CA LEU A 328 15.53 -23.22 5.43
C LEU A 328 15.07 -24.58 4.91
N LYS A 329 15.93 -25.58 5.10
CA LYS A 329 15.84 -26.91 4.49
C LYS A 329 14.54 -27.64 4.83
N LYS A 330 13.96 -27.43 6.01
CA LYS A 330 12.73 -28.12 6.40
C LYS A 330 11.53 -27.49 5.70
N ILE A 331 11.48 -26.16 5.62
CA ILE A 331 10.40 -25.43 4.94
C ILE A 331 10.38 -25.77 3.45
N LYS A 332 11.54 -25.78 2.78
CA LYS A 332 11.64 -26.14 1.34
C LYS A 332 11.16 -27.55 1.01
N LYS A 333 11.09 -28.45 1.99
CA LYS A 333 10.62 -29.84 1.82
C LYS A 333 9.20 -30.06 2.33
N PHE A 334 8.57 -29.01 2.87
CA PHE A 334 7.24 -29.11 3.43
C PHE A 334 6.20 -29.24 2.32
N ASP A 335 5.24 -30.13 2.51
CA ASP A 335 4.15 -30.39 1.57
C ASP A 335 2.85 -30.76 2.29
N LEU A 336 1.78 -31.01 1.52
CA LEU A 336 0.47 -31.38 2.05
C LEU A 336 0.44 -32.73 2.78
N SER A 337 1.44 -33.59 2.57
CA SER A 337 1.56 -34.89 3.24
C SER A 337 2.30 -34.80 4.58
N SER A 338 2.92 -33.66 4.86
CA SER A 338 3.74 -33.42 6.03
C SER A 338 2.90 -33.43 7.33
N SER A 339 3.47 -34.03 8.37
CA SER A 339 2.86 -34.19 9.68
C SER A 339 2.84 -32.88 10.50
N LYS A 340 2.02 -32.85 11.56
CA LYS A 340 1.99 -31.74 12.53
C LYS A 340 3.36 -31.51 13.21
N GLU A 341 4.11 -32.58 13.44
CA GLU A 341 5.44 -32.51 14.04
C GLU A 341 6.46 -31.88 13.09
N GLU A 342 6.38 -32.19 11.80
CA GLU A 342 7.19 -31.54 10.76
C GLU A 342 6.83 -30.06 10.63
N ARG A 343 5.54 -29.73 10.66
CA ARG A 343 5.05 -28.34 10.68
C ARG A 343 5.68 -27.56 11.84
N SER A 344 5.63 -28.10 13.05
CA SER A 344 6.23 -27.45 14.23
C SER A 344 7.75 -27.27 14.09
N LYS A 345 8.46 -28.26 13.57
CA LYS A 345 9.92 -28.18 13.32
C LYS A 345 10.29 -27.14 12.25
N CYS A 346 9.42 -26.90 11.27
CA CYS A 346 9.59 -25.87 10.25
C CYS A 346 9.42 -24.46 10.84
N LEU A 347 8.37 -24.25 11.65
CA LEU A 347 8.12 -22.97 12.32
C LEU A 347 9.24 -22.63 13.32
N GLU A 348 9.76 -23.64 14.02
CA GLU A 348 10.91 -23.48 14.92
C GLU A 348 12.20 -23.12 14.17
N GLU A 349 12.46 -23.73 13.01
CA GLU A 349 13.59 -23.37 12.15
C GLU A 349 13.46 -21.90 11.68
N LEU A 350 12.28 -21.50 11.20
CA LEU A 350 12.01 -20.14 10.77
C LEU A 350 12.20 -19.12 11.90
N ALA A 351 11.60 -19.36 13.06
CA ALA A 351 11.69 -18.47 14.21
C ALA A 351 13.13 -18.30 14.72
N SER A 352 13.90 -19.40 14.73
CA SER A 352 15.32 -19.37 15.09
C SER A 352 16.13 -18.58 14.08
N ALA A 353 15.89 -18.79 12.79
CA ALA A 353 16.56 -18.06 11.71
C ALA A 353 16.29 -16.55 11.78
N ILE A 354 15.04 -16.14 12.03
CA ILE A 354 14.66 -14.73 12.20
C ILE A 354 15.41 -14.12 13.38
N SER A 355 15.28 -14.72 14.56
CA SER A 355 15.91 -14.23 15.79
C SER A 355 17.43 -14.10 15.65
N ASP A 356 18.10 -15.14 15.14
CA ASP A 356 19.56 -15.18 15.10
C ASP A 356 20.11 -14.29 13.99
N THR A 357 19.45 -14.22 12.82
CA THR A 357 19.84 -13.29 11.74
C THR A 357 19.67 -11.83 12.16
N ARG A 358 18.51 -11.48 12.75
CA ARG A 358 18.28 -10.12 13.28
C ARG A 358 19.31 -9.74 14.33
N ASN A 359 19.67 -10.66 15.22
CA ASN A 359 20.71 -10.43 16.21
C ASN A 359 22.10 -10.26 15.59
N ARG A 360 22.45 -11.05 14.56
CA ARG A 360 23.71 -10.88 13.81
C ARG A 360 23.80 -9.47 13.21
N ILE A 361 22.75 -9.01 12.53
CA ILE A 361 22.71 -7.70 11.86
C ILE A 361 22.73 -6.57 12.91
N ALA A 362 21.83 -6.60 13.90
CA ALA A 362 21.71 -5.56 14.90
C ALA A 362 22.92 -5.48 15.87
N HIS A 363 23.64 -6.58 16.04
CA HIS A 363 24.80 -6.67 16.90
C HIS A 363 26.08 -6.98 16.13
N ALA A 364 26.38 -6.20 15.09
CA ALA A 364 27.72 -6.08 14.47
C ALA A 364 28.86 -5.69 15.46
N LYS A 365 28.66 -5.89 16.77
CA LYS A 365 29.70 -5.93 17.79
C LYS A 365 30.62 -7.12 17.51
N THR A 366 31.92 -6.87 17.59
CA THR A 366 33.03 -7.82 17.46
C THR A 366 32.97 -9.07 18.35
N ASN A 367 32.00 -9.18 19.27
CA ASN A 367 31.83 -10.30 20.20
C ASN A 367 30.55 -11.14 19.98
N TYR A 368 29.77 -10.89 18.93
CA TYR A 368 28.63 -11.76 18.62
C TYR A 368 29.14 -13.16 18.24
N ARG A 369 28.58 -14.21 18.87
CA ARG A 369 28.89 -15.61 18.56
C ARG A 369 27.74 -16.19 17.76
N LEU A 370 28.06 -16.69 16.57
CA LEU A 370 27.11 -17.40 15.73
C LEU A 370 26.50 -18.58 16.49
N LYS A 371 25.18 -18.73 16.40
CA LYS A 371 24.42 -19.81 17.02
C LYS A 371 24.09 -20.94 16.06
N GLY A 372 24.26 -20.71 14.75
CA GLY A 372 24.17 -21.71 13.69
C GLY A 372 22.86 -21.69 12.89
N TYR A 373 21.93 -20.78 13.19
CA TYR A 373 20.68 -20.58 12.43
C TYR A 373 20.67 -19.28 11.61
N GLU A 374 21.74 -18.49 11.67
CA GLU A 374 21.85 -17.25 10.91
C GLU A 374 21.76 -17.50 9.39
N CYS A 375 21.03 -16.62 8.70
CA CYS A 375 20.96 -16.60 7.26
C CYS A 375 22.35 -16.31 6.64
N PRO A 376 22.82 -17.15 5.71
CA PRO A 376 24.04 -16.88 4.93
C PRO A 376 23.95 -15.57 4.14
N GLU A 377 25.08 -14.87 3.97
CA GLU A 377 25.13 -13.56 3.30
C GLU A 377 24.60 -13.62 1.84
N ASP A 378 24.89 -14.71 1.13
CA ASP A 378 24.45 -14.96 -0.24
C ASP A 378 22.94 -15.23 -0.38
N GLN A 379 22.23 -15.43 0.73
CA GLN A 379 20.79 -15.76 0.75
C GLN A 379 19.94 -14.70 1.46
N LEU A 380 20.53 -13.55 1.82
CA LEU A 380 19.80 -12.49 2.53
C LEU A 380 18.64 -11.92 1.72
N GLY A 381 18.79 -11.79 0.39
CA GLY A 381 17.73 -11.33 -0.51
C GLY A 381 16.51 -12.26 -0.48
N ASP A 382 16.72 -13.56 -0.75
CA ASP A 382 15.66 -14.57 -0.69
C ASP A 382 15.01 -14.64 0.71
N PHE A 383 15.81 -14.48 1.77
CA PHE A 383 15.28 -14.46 3.12
C PHE A 383 14.43 -13.22 3.39
N ALA A 384 14.83 -12.05 2.91
CA ALA A 384 14.03 -10.83 2.98
C ALA A 384 12.67 -11.01 2.26
N THR A 385 12.67 -11.62 1.07
CA THR A 385 11.43 -11.96 0.34
C THR A 385 10.55 -12.92 1.12
N CYS A 386 11.13 -13.96 1.72
CA CYS A 386 10.39 -14.86 2.61
C CYS A 386 9.77 -14.12 3.80
N LEU A 387 10.52 -13.19 4.41
CA LEU A 387 10.04 -12.40 5.55
C LEU A 387 8.98 -11.37 5.17
N LYS A 388 9.02 -10.83 3.95
CA LYS A 388 7.94 -10.00 3.40
C LYS A 388 6.62 -10.75 3.43
N THR A 389 6.61 -12.02 2.99
CA THR A 389 5.42 -12.88 3.03
C THR A 389 4.98 -13.19 4.46
N VAL A 390 5.92 -13.53 5.35
CA VAL A 390 5.65 -13.75 6.79
C VAL A 390 4.99 -12.51 7.42
N ALA A 391 5.56 -11.33 7.22
CA ALA A 391 5.05 -10.07 7.76
C ALA A 391 3.64 -9.75 7.24
N SER A 392 3.36 -10.02 5.95
CA SER A 392 2.03 -9.83 5.39
C SER A 392 0.97 -10.71 6.05
N GLN A 393 1.28 -11.99 6.33
CA GLN A 393 0.37 -12.91 7.00
C GLN A 393 0.12 -12.48 8.46
N ILE A 394 1.16 -12.00 9.14
CA ILE A 394 1.08 -11.47 10.51
C ILE A 394 0.19 -10.23 10.58
N ILE A 395 0.34 -9.28 9.65
CA ILE A 395 -0.52 -8.08 9.58
C ILE A 395 -1.98 -8.49 9.33
N ARG A 396 -2.22 -9.44 8.41
CA ARG A 396 -3.58 -9.94 8.13
C ARG A 396 -4.19 -10.68 9.34
N TRP A 397 -3.39 -11.42 10.10
CA TRP A 397 -3.84 -12.02 11.35
C TRP A 397 -4.20 -10.95 12.40
N PHE A 398 -3.36 -9.93 12.54
CA PHE A 398 -3.55 -8.82 13.47
C PHE A 398 -4.83 -8.03 13.15
N ALA A 399 -5.09 -7.79 11.86
CA ALA A 399 -6.29 -7.11 11.39
C ALA A 399 -7.60 -7.85 11.73
N ARG A 400 -7.56 -9.18 11.87
CA ARG A 400 -8.73 -9.99 12.24
C ARG A 400 -9.00 -9.98 13.75
N GLN A 401 -8.07 -9.50 14.58
CA GLN A 401 -8.27 -9.41 16.02
C GLN A 401 -9.19 -8.23 16.35
N SER A 402 -9.98 -8.36 17.42
CA SER A 402 -10.79 -7.26 17.93
C SER A 402 -9.88 -6.12 18.38
N GLU A 403 -10.29 -4.87 18.13
CA GLU A 403 -9.44 -3.70 18.44
C GLU A 403 -9.08 -3.61 19.92
N GLU A 404 -10.00 -4.01 20.82
CA GLU A 404 -9.78 -4.03 22.27
C GLU A 404 -8.69 -5.03 22.70
N SER A 405 -8.45 -6.06 21.89
CA SER A 405 -7.42 -7.07 22.19
C SER A 405 -6.02 -6.68 21.70
N ARG A 406 -5.92 -5.68 20.82
CA ARG A 406 -4.65 -5.23 20.24
C ARG A 406 -3.86 -4.43 21.26
N ILE A 407 -2.58 -4.80 21.44
CA ILE A 407 -1.59 -3.98 22.14
C ILE A 407 -0.87 -3.15 21.09
N ILE A 408 -0.77 -1.85 21.36
CA ILE A 408 -0.17 -0.83 20.49
C ILE A 408 0.83 -0.04 21.31
#